data_AF-A0A1F5Z071-F1
#
_entry.id   AF-A0A1F5Z071-F1
#
_cell.length_a   1.000
_cell.length_b   1.000
_cell.length_c   1.000
_cell.angle_alpha   90.00
_cell.angle_beta   90.00
_cell.angle_gamma   90.00
#
_symmetry.space_group_name_H-M   'P 1'
#
loop_
_entity.id
_entity.type
_entity.pdbx_description
1 polymer ?
#
loop_
_entity_poly.entity_id
_entity_poly.type
_entity_poly.pdbx_seq_one_letter_code
_entity_poly.pdbx_strand_id
1 'polypeptide(L)'
;MAKYINLSFEIIKTNILTAMEYRTSFLIQVLGMIVNDTALIFVWVIFFKQFNQINGWTFADTAMLYAVTTINFGLVMAFFRGSFELARTIARGELDYFLALPKNVLWHVSISRSEISALGDTIFGIIIFFFAGDVTVEKAGLFVFYVLISTIILFSFTVITQSMAFWFGNFEEAAEQIFHSLIGFTLYPQTVFHGLLKIVMLTLIPAFFIATLPVQLIRNFDPVLTVVMLVYAASIFCIAVIIFTAGLRSYESGNLINVRI
;
A
#
# COMPACT_ATOMS: atom_id res chain seq x y z
N MET A 1 14.22 -15.02 16.35
CA MET A 1 12.92 -14.52 15.86
C MET A 1 12.31 -13.48 16.81
N ALA A 2 12.10 -13.76 18.10
CA ALA A 2 11.55 -12.81 19.07
C ALA A 2 12.30 -11.45 19.15
N LYS A 3 13.65 -11.46 19.15
CA LYS A 3 14.46 -10.22 19.16
C LYS A 3 14.26 -9.34 17.91
N TYR A 4 13.98 -9.94 16.76
CA TYR A 4 13.70 -9.22 15.51
C TYR A 4 12.30 -8.59 15.51
N ILE A 5 11.31 -9.32 16.01
CA ILE A 5 9.94 -8.83 16.14
C ILE A 5 9.90 -7.67 17.15
N ASN A 6 10.55 -7.83 18.31
CA ASN A 6 10.60 -6.78 19.33
C ASN A 6 11.26 -5.50 18.80
N LEU A 7 12.39 -5.64 18.10
CA LEU A 7 13.02 -4.49 17.45
C LEU A 7 12.09 -3.82 16.45
N SER A 8 11.41 -4.60 15.60
CA SER A 8 10.53 -4.05 14.57
C SER A 8 9.41 -3.24 15.20
N PHE A 9 8.83 -3.78 16.28
CA PHE A 9 7.84 -3.10 17.09
C PHE A 9 8.39 -1.81 17.72
N GLU A 10 9.59 -1.85 18.33
CA GLU A 10 10.18 -0.65 18.92
C GLU A 10 10.48 0.44 17.89
N ILE A 11 10.95 0.10 16.68
CA ILE A 11 11.18 1.11 15.62
C ILE A 11 9.88 1.79 15.21
N ILE A 12 8.84 1.00 14.90
CA ILE A 12 7.52 1.53 14.53
C ILE A 12 6.95 2.38 15.67
N LYS A 13 7.03 1.88 16.90
CA LYS A 13 6.58 2.58 18.10
C LYS A 13 7.34 3.90 18.29
N THR A 14 8.66 3.92 18.12
CA THR A 14 9.45 5.14 18.19
C THR A 14 9.01 6.14 17.14
N ASN A 15 8.83 5.74 15.88
CA ASN A 15 8.35 6.62 14.81
C ASN A 15 7.00 7.28 15.16
N ILE A 16 6.06 6.49 15.70
CA ILE A 16 4.75 6.99 16.11
C ILE A 16 4.86 7.90 17.34
N LEU A 17 5.65 7.52 18.35
CA LEU A 17 5.82 8.32 19.57
C LEU A 17 6.49 9.67 19.29
N THR A 18 7.47 9.71 18.38
CA THR A 18 8.10 10.97 17.93
C THR A 18 7.07 11.89 17.29
N ALA A 19 6.16 11.36 16.48
CA ALA A 19 5.08 12.18 15.92
C ALA A 19 4.07 12.64 16.98
N MET A 20 3.79 11.81 17.98
CA MET A 20 2.91 12.15 19.09
C MET A 20 3.49 13.17 20.08
N GLU A 21 4.78 13.50 19.99
CA GLU A 21 5.39 14.60 20.75
C GLU A 21 4.68 15.93 20.43
N TYR A 22 4.38 16.16 19.15
CA TYR A 22 3.58 17.29 18.68
C TYR A 22 2.12 16.88 18.49
N ARG A 23 1.43 16.56 19.59
CA ARG A 23 0.05 16.04 19.62
C ARG A 23 -0.93 16.79 18.72
N THR A 24 -0.87 18.12 18.69
CA THR A 24 -1.75 18.93 17.83
C THR A 24 -1.47 18.68 16.35
N SER A 25 -0.20 18.62 15.94
CA SER A 25 0.18 18.29 14.56
C SER A 25 -0.23 16.87 14.19
N PHE A 26 -0.03 15.91 15.09
CA PHE A 26 -0.47 14.54 14.92
C PHE A 26 -1.98 14.47 14.63
N LEU A 27 -2.81 15.10 15.48
CA LEU A 27 -4.27 15.07 15.32
C LEU A 27 -4.71 15.80 14.05
N ILE A 28 -4.11 16.94 13.72
CA ILE A 28 -4.41 17.69 12.50
C ILE A 28 -4.11 16.85 11.25
N GLN A 29 -2.99 16.12 11.23
CA GLN A 29 -2.63 15.26 10.09
C GLN A 29 -3.63 14.10 9.91
N VAL A 30 -3.97 13.41 11.00
CA VAL A 30 -4.91 12.27 10.94
C VAL A 30 -6.32 12.75 10.57
N LEU A 31 -6.84 13.79 11.23
CA LEU A 31 -8.17 14.33 10.93
C LEU A 31 -8.22 14.99 9.56
N GLY A 32 -7.16 15.70 9.17
CA GLY A 32 -7.03 16.31 7.86
C GLY A 32 -7.08 15.27 6.75
N MET A 33 -6.46 14.11 6.94
CA MET A 33 -6.53 13.01 5.98
C MET A 33 -7.94 12.40 5.91
N ILE A 34 -8.60 12.17 7.05
CA ILE A 34 -10.00 11.70 7.05
C ILE A 34 -10.91 12.67 6.28
N VAL A 35 -10.71 13.99 6.45
CA VAL A 35 -11.45 15.01 5.71
C VAL A 35 -11.11 14.96 4.22
N ASN A 36 -9.85 14.75 3.86
CA ASN A 36 -9.41 14.59 2.47
C ASN A 36 -10.11 13.42 1.79
N ASP A 37 -10.08 12.23 2.41
CA ASP A 37 -10.73 11.04 1.88
C ASP A 37 -12.25 11.19 1.80
N THR A 38 -12.84 11.87 2.79
CA THR A 38 -14.27 12.20 2.79
C THR A 38 -14.62 13.09 1.59
N ALA A 39 -13.78 14.08 1.26
CA ALA A 39 -13.98 14.91 0.08
C ALA A 39 -13.88 14.09 -1.22
N LEU A 40 -12.94 13.13 -1.30
CA LEU A 40 -12.78 12.26 -2.46
C LEU A 40 -13.99 11.34 -2.66
N ILE A 41 -14.49 10.68 -1.62
CA ILE A 41 -15.67 9.80 -1.76
C ILE A 41 -16.95 10.60 -2.02
N PHE A 42 -17.02 11.86 -1.60
CA PHE A 42 -18.18 12.72 -1.83
C PHE A 42 -18.47 12.94 -3.33
N VAL A 43 -17.44 12.91 -4.18
CA VAL A 43 -17.61 12.94 -5.64
C VAL A 43 -18.46 11.75 -6.11
N TRP A 44 -18.21 10.56 -5.56
CA TRP A 44 -18.99 9.37 -5.87
C TRP A 44 -20.41 9.44 -5.30
N VAL A 45 -20.61 10.04 -4.14
CA VAL A 45 -21.95 10.30 -3.60
C VAL A 45 -22.77 11.16 -4.57
N ILE A 46 -22.19 12.22 -5.12
CA ILE A 46 -22.85 13.06 -6.13
C ILE A 46 -23.11 12.27 -7.41
N PHE A 47 -22.12 11.51 -7.88
CA PHE A 47 -22.25 10.69 -9.08
C PHE A 47 -23.40 9.68 -8.97
N PHE A 48 -23.46 8.91 -7.88
CA PHE A 48 -24.48 7.88 -7.70
C PHE A 48 -25.88 8.43 -7.38
N LYS A 49 -26.00 9.72 -7.04
CA LYS A 49 -27.30 10.40 -7.02
C LYS A 49 -27.87 10.63 -8.43
N GLN A 50 -27.01 10.74 -9.44
CA GLN A 50 -27.41 10.93 -10.84
C GLN A 50 -27.48 9.61 -11.60
N PHE A 51 -26.59 8.66 -11.30
CA PHE A 51 -26.50 7.36 -11.95
C PHE A 51 -26.67 6.22 -10.94
N ASN A 52 -27.74 5.44 -11.05
CA ASN A 52 -28.04 4.37 -10.07
C ASN A 52 -26.96 3.28 -10.01
N GLN A 53 -26.27 3.01 -11.13
CA GLN A 53 -25.22 2.00 -11.21
C GLN A 53 -24.26 2.29 -12.38
N ILE A 54 -23.02 1.81 -12.28
CA ILE A 54 -22.02 1.83 -13.36
C ILE A 54 -21.65 0.39 -13.69
N ASN A 55 -22.04 -0.12 -14.86
CA ASN A 55 -21.71 -1.49 -15.28
C ASN A 55 -21.99 -2.54 -14.19
N GLY A 56 -23.11 -2.41 -13.48
CA GLY A 56 -23.55 -3.29 -12.39
C GLY A 56 -22.98 -2.99 -11.00
N TRP A 57 -22.13 -1.98 -10.84
CA TRP A 57 -21.60 -1.55 -9.55
C TRP A 57 -22.46 -0.46 -8.93
N THR A 58 -22.77 -0.63 -7.64
CA THR A 58 -23.52 0.33 -6.83
C THR A 58 -22.59 1.27 -6.06
N PHE A 59 -23.17 2.27 -5.38
CA PHE A 59 -22.41 3.10 -4.44
C PHE A 59 -21.75 2.25 -3.34
N ALA A 60 -22.46 1.25 -2.80
CA ALA A 60 -21.92 0.39 -1.74
C ALA A 60 -20.68 -0.37 -2.21
N ASP A 61 -20.70 -0.89 -3.44
CA ASP A 61 -19.54 -1.59 -4.00
C ASP A 61 -18.34 -0.63 -4.21
N THR A 62 -18.61 0.60 -4.64
CA THR A 62 -17.57 1.64 -4.83
C THR A 62 -17.00 2.12 -3.51
N ALA A 63 -17.86 2.31 -2.50
CA ALA A 63 -17.44 2.65 -1.14
C ALA A 63 -16.59 1.52 -0.52
N MET A 64 -16.92 0.26 -0.78
CA MET A 64 -16.10 -0.88 -0.37
C MET A 64 -14.73 -0.92 -1.07
N LEU A 65 -14.64 -0.54 -2.35
CA LEU A 65 -13.34 -0.35 -3.03
C LEU A 65 -12.50 0.72 -2.35
N TYR A 66 -13.12 1.85 -1.99
CA TYR A 66 -12.46 2.92 -1.23
C TYR A 66 -11.97 2.41 0.12
N ALA A 67 -12.83 1.73 0.91
CA ALA A 67 -12.45 1.19 2.21
C ALA A 67 -11.23 0.27 2.14
N VAL A 68 -11.24 -0.71 1.23
CA VAL A 68 -10.11 -1.62 1.04
C VAL A 68 -8.86 -0.87 0.58
N THR A 69 -9.00 0.06 -0.37
CA THR A 69 -7.87 0.82 -0.94
C THR A 69 -7.21 1.73 0.10
N THR A 70 -7.99 2.53 0.83
CA THR A 70 -7.43 3.47 1.82
C THR A 70 -6.84 2.73 3.02
N ILE A 71 -7.39 1.59 3.44
CA ILE A 71 -6.74 0.77 4.47
C ILE A 71 -5.44 0.15 3.94
N ASN A 72 -5.42 -0.41 2.73
CA ASN A 72 -4.18 -0.96 2.16
C ASN A 72 -3.09 0.12 2.08
N PHE A 73 -3.42 1.29 1.51
CA PHE A 73 -2.52 2.43 1.44
C PHE A 73 -2.08 2.89 2.84
N GLY A 74 -3.05 3.07 3.74
CA GLY A 74 -2.84 3.50 5.11
C GLY A 74 -1.91 2.57 5.89
N LEU A 75 -2.08 1.25 5.77
CA LEU A 75 -1.21 0.26 6.42
C LEU A 75 0.21 0.27 5.84
N VAL A 76 0.34 0.34 4.51
CA VAL A 76 1.67 0.42 3.86
C VAL A 76 2.38 1.71 4.24
N MET A 77 1.72 2.86 4.19
CA MET A 77 2.36 4.15 4.49
C MET A 77 2.55 4.39 5.99
N ALA A 78 1.65 3.92 6.86
CA ALA A 78 1.82 4.10 8.30
C ALA A 78 2.97 3.24 8.86
N PHE A 79 3.13 2.01 8.37
CA PHE A 79 4.08 1.05 8.96
C PHE A 79 5.30 0.75 8.10
N PHE A 80 5.19 0.93 6.79
CA PHE A 80 6.21 0.51 5.82
C PHE A 80 6.64 1.65 4.88
N ARG A 81 6.53 2.92 5.31
CA ARG A 81 6.84 4.10 4.48
C ARG A 81 8.23 4.07 3.88
N GLY A 82 9.19 3.49 4.60
CA GLY A 82 10.57 3.39 4.12
C GLY A 82 10.71 2.53 2.86
N SER A 83 9.77 1.60 2.62
CA SER A 83 9.72 0.85 1.35
C SER A 83 9.33 1.73 0.17
N PHE A 84 8.47 2.73 0.38
CA PHE A 84 8.10 3.70 -0.65
C PHE A 84 9.22 4.71 -0.92
N GLU A 85 10.08 4.99 0.06
CA GLU A 85 11.24 5.88 -0.14
C GLU A 85 12.51 5.13 -0.61
N LEU A 86 12.40 3.82 -0.90
CA LEU A 86 13.55 2.98 -1.17
C LEU A 86 14.33 3.44 -2.40
N ALA A 87 13.69 3.89 -3.48
CA ALA A 87 14.40 4.43 -4.64
C ALA A 87 15.27 5.64 -4.27
N ARG A 88 14.74 6.54 -3.43
CA ARG A 88 15.46 7.70 -2.90
C ARG A 88 16.64 7.28 -2.04
N THR A 89 16.43 6.31 -1.14
CA THR A 89 17.47 5.77 -0.26
C THR A 89 18.60 5.11 -1.06
N ILE A 90 18.27 4.38 -2.13
CA ILE A 90 19.26 3.80 -3.05
C ILE A 90 20.02 4.90 -3.79
N ALA A 91 19.31 5.83 -4.43
CA ALA A 91 19.90 6.88 -5.25
C ALA A 91 20.84 7.81 -4.44
N ARG A 92 20.59 7.98 -3.15
CA ARG A 92 21.41 8.80 -2.24
C ARG A 92 22.54 8.05 -1.54
N GLY A 93 22.69 6.75 -1.80
CA GLY A 93 23.69 5.92 -1.10
C GLY A 93 23.37 5.69 0.39
N GLU A 94 22.16 6.03 0.85
CA GLU A 94 21.74 5.90 2.24
C GLU A 94 21.48 4.44 2.64
N LEU A 95 21.43 3.52 1.66
CA LEU A 95 21.26 2.09 1.91
C LEU A 95 22.44 1.47 2.68
N ASP A 96 23.63 2.09 2.62
CA ASP A 96 24.84 1.67 3.34
C ASP A 96 24.61 1.54 4.86
N TYR A 97 23.81 2.46 5.42
CA TYR A 97 23.42 2.40 6.84
C TYR A 97 22.69 1.10 7.19
N PHE A 98 21.81 0.63 6.31
CA PHE A 98 21.04 -0.58 6.52
C PHE A 98 21.86 -1.85 6.29
N LEU A 99 22.82 -1.80 5.36
CA LEU A 99 23.76 -2.88 5.08
C LEU A 99 24.74 -3.14 6.24
N ALA A 100 25.12 -2.09 6.98
CA ALA A 100 26.02 -2.20 8.12
C ALA A 100 25.40 -2.96 9.31
N LEU A 101 24.08 -3.14 9.33
CA LEU A 101 23.36 -3.78 10.43
C LEU A 101 23.16 -5.28 10.12
N PRO A 102 23.35 -6.17 11.10
CA PRO A 102 23.20 -7.62 10.91
C PRO A 102 21.71 -8.01 10.90
N LYS A 103 20.93 -7.43 9.98
CA LYS A 103 19.48 -7.60 9.87
C LYS A 103 19.08 -7.72 8.40
N ASN A 104 17.89 -8.24 8.15
CA ASN A 104 17.33 -8.24 6.80
C ASN A 104 17.13 -6.79 6.33
N VAL A 105 17.84 -6.42 5.27
CA VAL A 105 17.92 -5.04 4.76
C VAL A 105 16.56 -4.56 4.29
N LEU A 106 15.86 -5.34 3.47
CA LEU A 106 14.53 -4.99 2.96
C LEU A 106 13.55 -4.71 4.09
N TRP A 107 13.48 -5.64 5.06
CA TRP A 107 12.60 -5.49 6.20
C TRP A 107 12.93 -4.24 7.02
N HIS A 108 14.22 -4.01 7.29
CA HIS A 108 14.65 -2.90 8.13
C HIS A 108 14.45 -1.54 7.46
N VAL A 109 14.71 -1.44 6.16
CA VAL A 109 14.40 -0.24 5.36
C VAL A 109 12.90 -0.01 5.33
N SER A 110 12.11 -1.06 5.13
CA SER A 110 10.65 -0.93 5.03
C SER A 110 10.04 -0.26 6.25
N ILE A 111 10.42 -0.71 7.45
CA ILE A 111 9.90 -0.20 8.73
C ILE A 111 10.62 1.06 9.25
N SER A 112 11.61 1.59 8.53
CA SER A 112 12.47 2.66 9.06
C SER A 112 11.74 3.99 9.23
N ARG A 113 10.60 4.16 8.56
CA ARG A 113 9.81 5.39 8.54
C ARG A 113 8.32 5.06 8.58
N SER A 114 7.56 6.02 9.09
CA SER A 114 6.11 5.96 9.20
C SER A 114 5.51 7.28 8.74
N GLU A 115 4.38 7.20 8.03
CA GLU A 115 3.57 8.37 7.68
C GLU A 115 2.35 8.45 8.59
N ILE A 116 2.17 9.57 9.27
CA ILE A 116 1.16 9.70 10.33
C ILE A 116 -0.21 10.01 9.76
N SER A 117 -0.27 10.83 8.71
CA SER A 117 -1.48 11.06 7.92
C SER A 117 -2.11 9.75 7.45
N ALA A 118 -1.30 8.73 7.12
CA ALA A 118 -1.76 7.41 6.67
C ALA A 118 -2.60 6.63 7.69
N LEU A 119 -2.48 6.97 8.98
CA LEU A 119 -3.40 6.44 10.00
C LEU A 119 -4.83 6.97 9.77
N GLY A 120 -4.97 8.19 9.23
CA GLY A 120 -6.24 8.76 8.81
C GLY A 120 -6.90 7.96 7.70
N ASP A 121 -6.15 7.55 6.66
CA ASP A 121 -6.66 6.69 5.57
C ASP A 121 -7.18 5.34 6.10
N THR A 122 -6.44 4.77 7.07
CA THR A 122 -6.82 3.50 7.72
C THR A 122 -8.11 3.67 8.51
N ILE A 123 -8.21 4.72 9.34
CA ILE A 123 -9.41 5.03 10.13
C ILE A 123 -10.59 5.31 9.20
N PHE A 124 -10.40 6.09 8.15
CA PHE A 124 -11.42 6.39 7.16
C PHE A 124 -11.96 5.13 6.49
N GLY A 125 -11.09 4.23 6.02
CA GLY A 125 -11.55 3.00 5.37
C GLY A 125 -12.31 2.07 6.32
N ILE A 126 -11.92 2.03 7.61
CA ILE A 126 -12.69 1.31 8.64
C ILE A 126 -14.08 1.94 8.81
N ILE A 127 -14.16 3.27 8.88
CA ILE A 127 -15.44 4.00 8.96
C ILE A 127 -16.32 3.65 7.75
N ILE A 128 -15.78 3.70 6.53
CA ILE A 128 -16.54 3.37 5.31
C ILE A 128 -16.99 1.91 5.30
N PHE A 129 -16.18 0.97 5.77
CA PHE A 129 -16.60 -0.43 5.91
C PHE A 129 -17.84 -0.57 6.81
N PHE A 130 -17.88 0.13 7.94
CA PHE A 130 -19.06 0.09 8.83
C PHE A 130 -20.29 0.81 8.25
N PHE A 131 -20.12 1.80 7.39
CA PHE A 131 -21.23 2.53 6.76
C PHE A 131 -21.80 1.87 5.51
N ALA A 132 -20.94 1.29 4.67
CA ALA A 132 -21.31 0.77 3.35
C ALA A 132 -21.23 -0.76 3.25
N GLY A 133 -20.54 -1.41 4.18
CA GLY A 133 -20.39 -2.86 4.22
C GLY A 133 -21.55 -3.56 4.92
N ASP A 134 -21.68 -4.86 4.66
CA ASP A 134 -22.57 -5.74 5.40
C ASP A 134 -21.88 -6.17 6.71
N VAL A 135 -22.22 -5.50 7.82
CA VAL A 135 -21.52 -5.65 9.11
C VAL A 135 -22.02 -6.88 9.87
N THR A 136 -21.68 -8.05 9.36
CA THR A 136 -21.78 -9.30 10.12
C THR A 136 -20.39 -9.72 10.63
N VAL A 137 -20.34 -10.52 11.70
CA VAL A 137 -19.08 -11.02 12.27
C VAL A 137 -18.26 -11.79 11.22
N GLU A 138 -18.93 -12.55 10.37
CA GLU A 138 -18.31 -13.28 9.26
C GLU A 138 -17.68 -12.31 8.25
N LYS A 139 -18.43 -11.31 7.78
CA LYS A 139 -17.95 -10.34 6.79
C LYS A 139 -16.84 -9.45 7.35
N ALA A 140 -16.87 -9.10 8.64
CA ALA A 140 -15.78 -8.40 9.30
C ALA A 140 -14.49 -9.26 9.34
N GLY A 141 -14.62 -10.56 9.62
CA GLY A 141 -13.50 -11.50 9.55
C GLY A 141 -12.90 -11.61 8.15
N LEU A 142 -13.75 -11.77 7.12
CA LEU A 142 -13.33 -11.78 5.72
C LEU A 142 -12.69 -10.45 5.32
N PHE A 143 -13.25 -9.32 5.76
CA PHE A 143 -12.72 -7.99 5.48
C PHE A 143 -11.29 -7.85 5.99
N VAL A 144 -11.05 -8.14 7.27
CA VAL A 144 -9.71 -8.09 7.86
C VAL A 144 -8.76 -9.04 7.13
N PHE A 145 -9.20 -10.27 6.86
CA PHE A 145 -8.39 -11.27 6.17
C PHE A 145 -7.95 -10.77 4.78
N TYR A 146 -8.89 -10.36 3.93
CA TYR A 146 -8.56 -9.96 2.57
C TYR A 146 -7.81 -8.64 2.49
N VAL A 147 -8.08 -7.69 3.38
CA VAL A 147 -7.32 -6.45 3.50
C VAL A 147 -5.85 -6.74 3.81
N LEU A 148 -5.55 -7.67 4.72
CA LEU A 148 -4.17 -8.05 5.02
C LEU A 148 -3.46 -8.68 3.82
N ILE A 149 -4.15 -9.55 3.07
CA ILE A 149 -3.58 -10.15 1.85
C ILE A 149 -3.36 -9.09 0.76
N SER A 150 -4.32 -8.18 0.53
CA SER A 150 -4.16 -7.10 -0.44
C SER A 150 -3.09 -6.09 -0.03
N THR A 151 -2.89 -5.86 1.28
CA THR A 151 -1.80 -5.03 1.81
C THR A 151 -0.44 -5.64 1.47
N ILE A 152 -0.29 -6.97 1.58
CA ILE A 152 0.94 -7.67 1.16
C ILE A 152 1.20 -7.48 -0.33
N ILE A 153 0.15 -7.53 -1.16
CA ILE A 153 0.26 -7.33 -2.61
C ILE A 153 0.71 -5.89 -2.91
N LEU A 154 0.07 -4.89 -2.30
CA LEU A 154 0.44 -3.48 -2.46
C LEU A 154 1.89 -3.23 -2.00
N PHE A 155 2.26 -3.71 -0.82
CA PHE A 155 3.63 -3.63 -0.31
C PHE A 155 4.65 -4.27 -1.27
N SER A 156 4.35 -5.47 -1.76
CA SER A 156 5.23 -6.19 -2.69
C SER A 156 5.41 -5.43 -3.99
N PHE A 157 4.34 -4.86 -4.53
CA PHE A 157 4.40 -4.01 -5.70
C PHE A 157 5.27 -2.77 -5.47
N THR A 158 5.09 -2.07 -4.34
CA THR A 158 5.93 -0.92 -3.95
C THR A 158 7.40 -1.31 -3.90
N VAL A 159 7.74 -2.44 -3.28
CA VAL A 159 9.14 -2.91 -3.23
C VAL A 159 9.68 -3.20 -4.62
N ILE A 160 8.90 -3.84 -5.50
CA ILE A 160 9.31 -4.13 -6.89
C ILE A 160 9.64 -2.84 -7.62
N THR A 161 8.73 -1.86 -7.61
CA THR A 161 8.90 -0.61 -8.35
C THR A 161 10.04 0.22 -7.81
N GLN A 162 10.16 0.34 -6.49
CA GLN A 162 11.20 1.13 -5.84
C GLN A 162 12.59 0.50 -5.97
N SER A 163 12.67 -0.84 -6.00
CA SER A 163 13.93 -1.55 -6.22
C SER A 163 14.50 -1.37 -7.63
N MET A 164 13.72 -0.88 -8.60
CA MET A 164 14.23 -0.60 -9.95
C MET A 164 15.35 0.45 -9.93
N ALA A 165 15.42 1.30 -8.90
CA ALA A 165 16.50 2.25 -8.69
C ALA A 165 17.90 1.61 -8.62
N PHE A 166 18.01 0.32 -8.26
CA PHE A 166 19.29 -0.40 -8.30
C PHE A 166 19.93 -0.46 -9.69
N TRP A 167 19.13 -0.37 -10.75
CA TRP A 167 19.63 -0.43 -12.14
C TRP A 167 19.47 0.89 -12.89
N PHE A 168 18.45 1.69 -12.55
CA PHE A 168 18.16 2.96 -13.25
C PHE A 168 18.69 4.20 -12.51
N GLY A 169 19.17 4.07 -11.27
CA GLY A 169 19.66 5.19 -10.47
C GLY A 169 18.52 6.12 -10.02
N ASN A 170 18.34 7.26 -10.69
CA ASN A 170 17.32 8.26 -10.34
C ASN A 170 15.92 7.83 -10.81
N PHE A 171 15.36 6.82 -10.12
CA PHE A 171 14.06 6.22 -10.43
C PHE A 171 12.93 6.64 -9.46
N GLU A 172 13.21 7.56 -8.53
CA GLU A 172 12.27 8.01 -7.48
C GLU A 172 10.95 8.50 -8.07
N GLU A 173 10.99 9.52 -8.93
CA GLU A 173 9.78 10.11 -9.54
C GLU A 173 8.97 9.08 -10.36
N ALA A 174 9.66 8.21 -11.10
CA ALA A 174 9.01 7.17 -11.89
C ALA A 174 8.32 6.14 -10.98
N ALA A 175 8.99 5.71 -9.90
CA ALA A 175 8.42 4.76 -8.95
C ALA A 175 7.20 5.34 -8.22
N GLU A 176 7.26 6.62 -7.82
CA GLU A 176 6.12 7.33 -7.23
C GLU A 176 4.95 7.43 -8.20
N GLN A 177 5.18 7.83 -9.46
CA GLN A 177 4.13 7.95 -10.47
C GLN A 177 3.47 6.59 -10.75
N ILE A 178 4.26 5.51 -10.80
CA ILE A 178 3.73 4.14 -10.98
C ILE A 178 2.86 3.74 -9.78
N PHE A 179 3.31 4.04 -8.56
CA PHE A 179 2.53 3.75 -7.35
C PHE A 179 1.22 4.54 -7.32
N HIS A 180 1.24 5.85 -7.58
CA HIS A 180 0.03 6.68 -7.61
C HIS A 180 -0.92 6.24 -8.72
N SER A 181 -0.40 5.81 -9.87
CA SER A 181 -1.23 5.24 -10.94
C SER A 181 -1.93 3.96 -10.46
N LEU A 182 -1.22 3.07 -9.76
CA LEU A 182 -1.81 1.87 -9.16
C LEU A 182 -2.95 2.23 -8.19
N ILE A 183 -2.72 3.16 -7.27
CA ILE A 183 -3.75 3.60 -6.32
C ILE A 183 -4.94 4.22 -7.04
N GLY A 184 -4.71 5.03 -8.07
CA GLY A 184 -5.76 5.58 -8.91
C GLY A 184 -6.65 4.48 -9.48
N PHE A 185 -6.04 3.42 -10.03
CA PHE A 185 -6.77 2.28 -10.60
C PHE A 185 -7.58 1.46 -9.58
N THR A 186 -7.16 1.40 -8.32
CA THR A 186 -7.89 0.67 -7.28
C THR A 186 -9.18 1.35 -6.83
N LEU A 187 -9.32 2.66 -7.09
CA LEU A 187 -10.49 3.46 -6.71
C LEU A 187 -11.66 3.33 -7.70
N TYR A 188 -11.47 2.66 -8.84
CA TYR A 188 -12.50 2.49 -9.86
C TYR A 188 -12.92 1.03 -10.03
N PRO A 189 -14.21 0.76 -10.29
CA PRO A 189 -14.68 -0.56 -10.66
C PRO A 189 -13.97 -1.10 -11.91
N GLN A 190 -13.49 -2.35 -11.86
CA GLN A 190 -12.76 -2.95 -12.97
C GLN A 190 -13.56 -3.07 -14.28
N THR A 191 -14.89 -3.10 -14.18
CA THR A 191 -15.79 -3.19 -15.35
C THR A 191 -15.80 -1.93 -16.20
N VAL A 192 -15.18 -0.83 -15.74
CA VAL A 192 -14.96 0.39 -16.51
C VAL A 192 -13.81 0.22 -17.51
N PHE A 193 -12.89 -0.72 -17.27
CA PHE A 193 -11.72 -0.92 -18.12
C PHE A 193 -11.96 -2.03 -19.16
N HIS A 194 -11.62 -1.72 -20.42
CA HIS A 194 -11.77 -2.63 -21.55
C HIS A 194 -10.45 -2.83 -22.31
N GLY A 195 -10.36 -3.95 -23.04
CA GLY A 195 -9.22 -4.25 -23.92
C GLY A 195 -7.88 -4.33 -23.19
N LEU A 196 -6.88 -3.63 -23.72
CA LEU A 196 -5.51 -3.65 -23.23
C LEU A 196 -5.37 -3.12 -21.79
N LEU A 197 -6.13 -2.08 -21.43
CA LEU A 197 -6.11 -1.49 -20.09
C LEU A 197 -6.51 -2.51 -19.02
N LYS A 198 -7.51 -3.35 -19.30
CA LYS A 198 -7.93 -4.43 -18.40
C LYS A 198 -6.82 -5.46 -18.18
N ILE A 199 -6.09 -5.82 -19.25
CA ILE A 199 -4.96 -6.76 -19.15
C ILE A 199 -3.84 -6.15 -18.31
N VAL A 200 -3.49 -4.89 -18.55
CA VAL A 200 -2.48 -4.16 -17.77
C VAL A 200 -2.86 -4.11 -16.29
N MET A 201 -4.11 -3.82 -15.97
CA MET A 201 -4.62 -3.76 -14.59
C MET A 201 -4.82 -5.12 -13.89
N LEU A 202 -4.79 -6.21 -14.65
CA LEU A 202 -4.83 -7.57 -14.12
C LEU A 202 -3.43 -8.15 -13.93
N THR A 203 -2.45 -7.68 -14.72
CA THR A 203 -1.13 -8.31 -14.80
C THR A 203 -0.01 -7.38 -14.32
N LEU A 204 0.19 -6.24 -14.99
CA LEU A 204 1.31 -5.33 -14.74
C LEU A 204 1.08 -4.45 -13.51
N ILE A 205 -0.14 -3.96 -13.34
CA ILE A 205 -0.56 -3.09 -12.24
C ILE A 205 -1.61 -3.86 -11.45
N PRO A 206 -1.28 -4.46 -10.30
CA PRO A 206 -2.11 -5.46 -9.60
C PRO A 206 -3.39 -4.90 -8.93
N ALA A 207 -4.00 -3.86 -9.51
CA ALA A 207 -5.17 -3.17 -8.97
C ALA A 207 -6.36 -4.10 -8.70
N PHE A 208 -6.54 -5.11 -9.56
CA PHE A 208 -7.61 -6.11 -9.36
C PHE A 208 -7.47 -6.82 -8.02
N PHE A 209 -6.27 -7.33 -7.74
CA PHE A 209 -6.01 -8.11 -6.54
C PHE A 209 -5.92 -7.25 -5.29
N ILE A 210 -5.66 -5.95 -5.43
CA ILE A 210 -5.56 -5.02 -4.30
C ILE A 210 -6.94 -4.55 -3.83
N ALA A 211 -7.90 -4.32 -4.73
CA ALA A 211 -9.19 -3.76 -4.34
C ALA A 211 -10.38 -4.60 -4.80
N THR A 212 -10.49 -4.90 -6.09
CA THR A 212 -11.71 -5.50 -6.63
C THR A 212 -11.95 -6.94 -6.19
N LEU A 213 -10.93 -7.80 -6.25
CA LEU A 213 -11.04 -9.19 -5.82
C LEU A 213 -11.35 -9.31 -4.32
N PRO A 214 -10.69 -8.58 -3.40
CA PRO A 214 -11.11 -8.49 -2.00
C PRO A 214 -12.59 -8.16 -1.84
N VAL A 215 -13.08 -7.10 -2.49
CA VAL A 215 -14.50 -6.67 -2.36
C VAL A 215 -15.45 -7.77 -2.85
N GLN A 216 -15.11 -8.45 -3.95
CA GLN A 216 -15.90 -9.58 -4.46
C GLN A 216 -15.93 -10.74 -3.46
N LEU A 217 -14.79 -11.11 -2.90
CA LEU A 217 -14.65 -12.22 -1.95
C LEU A 217 -15.28 -11.92 -0.58
N ILE A 218 -15.25 -10.66 -0.14
CA ILE A 218 -15.98 -10.21 1.05
C ILE A 218 -17.48 -10.37 0.80
N ARG A 219 -17.99 -9.93 -0.37
CA ARG A 219 -19.42 -10.02 -0.70
C ARG A 219 -19.89 -11.47 -0.85
N ASN A 220 -19.17 -12.26 -1.63
CA ASN A 220 -19.47 -13.67 -1.89
C ASN A 220 -18.18 -14.48 -1.75
N PHE A 221 -18.05 -15.22 -0.66
CA PHE A 221 -16.90 -16.05 -0.42
C PHE A 221 -16.78 -17.13 -1.51
N ASP A 222 -15.59 -17.25 -2.09
CA ASP A 222 -15.26 -18.26 -3.09
C ASP A 222 -13.90 -18.88 -2.73
N PRO A 223 -13.85 -20.17 -2.37
CA PRO A 223 -12.61 -20.85 -1.99
C PRO A 223 -11.55 -20.86 -3.10
N VAL A 224 -11.96 -20.97 -4.36
CA VAL A 224 -11.05 -21.05 -5.51
C VAL A 224 -10.39 -19.69 -5.71
N LEU A 225 -11.19 -18.62 -5.74
CA LEU A 225 -10.68 -17.25 -5.85
C LEU A 225 -9.84 -16.85 -4.65
N THR A 226 -10.15 -17.35 -3.45
CA THR A 226 -9.33 -17.18 -2.25
C THR A 226 -7.94 -17.78 -2.45
N VAL A 227 -7.85 -19.02 -2.93
CA VAL A 227 -6.56 -19.68 -3.21
C VAL A 227 -5.80 -18.93 -4.30
N VAL A 228 -6.48 -18.48 -5.37
CA VAL A 228 -5.86 -17.67 -6.43
C VAL A 228 -5.25 -16.39 -5.85
N MET A 229 -5.96 -15.68 -4.99
CA MET A 229 -5.45 -14.46 -4.34
C MET A 229 -4.25 -14.74 -3.44
N LEU A 230 -4.26 -15.83 -2.66
CA LEU A 230 -3.15 -16.24 -1.80
C LEU A 230 -1.91 -16.63 -2.60
N VAL A 231 -2.08 -17.41 -3.68
CA VAL A 231 -0.98 -17.78 -4.58
C VAL A 231 -0.42 -16.54 -5.25
N TYR A 232 -1.28 -15.60 -5.69
CA TYR A 232 -0.84 -14.34 -6.26
C TYR A 232 -0.03 -13.51 -5.26
N ALA A 233 -0.53 -13.34 -4.04
CA ALA A 233 0.16 -12.61 -2.97
C ALA A 233 1.53 -13.23 -2.62
N ALA A 234 1.60 -14.56 -2.51
CA ALA A 234 2.87 -15.26 -2.29
C ALA A 234 3.84 -15.06 -3.47
N SER A 235 3.34 -15.18 -4.70
CA SER A 235 4.15 -15.05 -5.91
C SER A 235 4.74 -13.66 -6.06
N ILE A 236 3.92 -12.60 -5.93
CA ILE A 236 4.39 -11.21 -6.04
C ILE A 236 5.34 -10.85 -4.90
N PHE A 237 5.10 -11.36 -3.68
CA PHE A 237 6.02 -11.17 -2.57
C PHE A 237 7.37 -11.85 -2.82
N CYS A 238 7.38 -13.08 -3.33
CA CYS A 238 8.61 -13.76 -3.74
C CYS A 238 9.35 -12.98 -4.83
N ILE A 239 8.64 -12.47 -5.84
CA ILE A 239 9.22 -11.63 -6.89
C ILE A 239 9.84 -10.35 -6.30
N ALA A 240 9.15 -9.68 -5.37
CA ALA A 240 9.66 -8.50 -4.70
C ALA A 240 10.98 -8.77 -3.97
N VAL A 241 11.05 -9.88 -3.23
CA VAL A 241 12.28 -10.30 -2.53
C VAL A 241 13.39 -10.65 -3.53
N ILE A 242 13.08 -11.36 -4.62
CA ILE A 242 14.07 -11.71 -5.65
C ILE A 242 14.62 -10.45 -6.32
N ILE A 243 13.76 -9.53 -6.73
CA ILE A 243 14.16 -8.27 -7.38
C ILE A 243 15.01 -7.45 -6.42
N PHE A 244 14.58 -7.25 -5.18
CA PHE A 244 15.36 -6.51 -4.19
C PHE A 244 16.73 -7.15 -3.95
N THR A 245 16.78 -8.47 -3.74
CA THR A 245 18.05 -9.17 -3.47
C THR A 245 18.98 -9.23 -4.69
N ALA A 246 18.43 -9.29 -5.91
CA ALA A 246 19.20 -9.17 -7.13
C ALA A 246 19.78 -7.77 -7.29
N GLY A 247 18.97 -6.73 -7.07
CA GLY A 247 19.41 -5.33 -7.13
C GLY A 247 20.44 -4.99 -6.05
N LEU A 248 20.31 -5.59 -4.86
CA LEU A 248 21.30 -5.43 -3.79
C LEU A 248 22.70 -5.92 -4.18
N ARG A 249 22.81 -6.90 -5.10
CA ARG A 249 24.10 -7.40 -5.60
C ARG A 249 24.75 -6.44 -6.60
N SER A 250 23.95 -5.61 -7.29
CA SER A 250 24.44 -4.58 -8.21
C SER A 250 24.58 -3.21 -7.52
N TYR A 251 24.28 -3.12 -6.23
CA TYR A 251 24.37 -1.88 -5.49
C TYR A 251 25.85 -1.51 -5.23
N GLU A 252 26.27 -0.40 -5.81
CA GLU A 252 27.57 0.22 -5.56
C GLU A 252 27.43 1.22 -4.41
N SER A 253 28.22 1.04 -3.34
CA SER A 253 28.17 1.89 -2.14
C SER A 253 28.39 3.37 -2.51
N GLY A 254 27.58 4.23 -1.90
CA GLY A 254 27.64 5.69 -2.08
C GLY A 254 28.88 6.35 -1.49
N ASN A 255 29.95 5.61 -1.16
CA ASN A 255 31.22 6.15 -0.71
C ASN A 255 32.01 6.89 -1.82
N LEU A 256 31.32 7.38 -2.86
CA LEU A 256 31.78 8.53 -3.63
C LEU A 256 31.74 9.73 -2.71
N ILE A 257 32.94 10.16 -2.33
CA ILE A 257 33.28 11.44 -1.72
C ILE A 257 32.31 12.52 -2.22
N ASN A 258 31.30 12.84 -1.42
CA ASN A 258 30.53 14.07 -1.58
C ASN A 258 31.48 15.22 -1.25
N VAL A 259 32.33 15.61 -2.21
CA VAL A 259 32.95 16.93 -2.22
C VAL A 259 31.80 17.89 -2.40
N ARG A 260 31.28 18.39 -1.28
CA ARG A 260 30.47 19.61 -1.27
C ARG A 260 31.38 20.71 -1.82
N ILE A 261 31.17 21.07 -3.09
CA ILE A 261 31.70 22.31 -3.68
C ILE A 261 30.69 23.42 -3.35
#